data_AF-A0A1B6CJE5-F1
#
_entry.id   AF-A0A1B6CJE5-F1
#
_cell.length_a   1.000
_cell.length_b   1.000
_cell.length_c   1.000
_cell.angle_alpha   90.00
_cell.angle_beta   90.00
_cell.angle_gamma   90.00
#
_symmetry.space_group_name_H-M   'P 1'
#
loop_
_entity.id
_entity.type
_entity.pdbx_description
1 polymer ?
#
loop_
_entity_poly.entity_id
_entity_poly.type
_entity_poly.pdbx_seq_one_letter_code
_entity_poly.pdbx_strand_id
1 'polypeptide(L)'
;MTLTDNSTGDQEEAPHFDHPVVQHNATGWGPCDMPEQFKDMPYQPFSKGDRLGKISDWTGAAFQDKKYTSKYQSQFGSGSQYAYYHEEDESSFHLVDTTRVQKPPYQRGRFRQNQRNLRGRGGQRGG
;
A
#
# COMPACT_ATOMS: atom_id res chain seq x y z
N MET A 1 71.45 -17.59 9.08
CA MET A 1 70.38 -18.31 8.37
C MET A 1 69.13 -18.22 9.21
N THR A 2 68.13 -17.50 8.72
CA THR A 2 66.83 -17.28 9.34
C THR A 2 65.93 -18.49 9.10
N LEU A 3 65.38 -19.07 10.16
CA LEU A 3 64.20 -19.93 10.07
C LEU A 3 63.20 -19.42 11.10
N THR A 4 62.34 -18.50 10.65
CA THR A 4 61.08 -18.14 11.30
C THR A 4 60.10 -19.27 10.99
N ASP A 5 59.90 -20.19 11.92
CA ASP A 5 58.81 -21.15 11.84
C ASP A 5 57.52 -20.45 12.25
N ASN A 6 56.79 -19.97 11.24
CA ASN A 6 55.42 -19.51 11.36
C ASN A 6 54.55 -20.76 11.54
N SER A 7 54.56 -21.33 12.75
CA SER A 7 53.53 -22.29 13.15
C SER A 7 52.25 -21.50 13.41
N THR A 8 51.49 -21.25 12.35
CA THR A 8 50.02 -21.16 12.43
C THR A 8 49.54 -22.51 12.96
N GLY A 9 49.66 -22.68 14.27
CA GLY A 9 49.11 -23.82 14.98
C GLY A 9 47.63 -23.82 14.75
N ASP A 10 47.16 -24.89 14.11
CA ASP A 10 45.76 -25.26 14.01
C ASP A 10 45.11 -25.04 15.38
N GLN A 11 44.26 -24.02 15.49
CA GLN A 11 43.41 -23.86 16.65
C GLN A 11 42.42 -25.02 16.58
N GLU A 12 42.71 -26.11 17.31
CA GLU A 12 41.71 -27.09 17.70
C GLU A 12 40.57 -26.30 18.34
N GLU A 13 39.49 -26.11 17.59
CA GLU A 13 38.28 -25.44 18.05
C GLU A 13 37.61 -26.35 19.08
N ALA A 14 38.12 -26.28 20.31
CA ALA A 14 37.50 -26.91 21.45
C ALA A 14 36.03 -26.45 21.51
N PRO A 15 35.08 -27.35 21.82
CA PRO A 15 33.67 -27.00 21.84
C PRO A 15 33.45 -25.81 22.78
N HIS A 16 33.01 -24.68 22.21
CA HIS A 16 32.79 -23.44 22.92
C HIS A 16 31.38 -23.42 23.52
N PHE A 17 31.29 -23.04 24.81
CA PHE A 17 30.03 -22.86 25.51
C PHE A 17 29.93 -21.42 26.00
N ASP A 18 29.05 -20.64 25.36
CA ASP A 18 28.67 -19.33 25.84
C ASP A 18 27.61 -19.48 26.94
N HIS A 19 27.88 -18.86 28.09
CA HIS A 19 26.91 -18.83 29.17
C HIS A 19 25.68 -18.01 28.76
N PRO A 20 24.46 -18.53 28.94
CA PRO A 20 23.26 -17.76 28.63
C PRO A 20 23.12 -16.59 29.60
N VAL A 21 22.68 -15.44 29.07
CA VAL A 21 22.35 -14.28 29.91
C VAL A 21 21.03 -14.55 30.61
N VAL A 22 21.04 -14.51 31.95
CA VAL A 22 19.85 -14.72 32.80
C VAL A 22 19.56 -13.45 33.58
N GLN A 23 18.28 -13.09 33.66
CA GLN A 23 17.82 -11.93 34.43
C GLN A 23 18.00 -12.17 35.94
N HIS A 24 18.45 -11.13 36.67
CA HIS A 24 18.66 -11.18 38.11
C HIS A 24 17.60 -10.34 38.85
N ASN A 25 16.79 -10.99 39.70
CA ASN A 25 15.77 -10.33 40.53
C ASN A 25 16.14 -10.45 42.01
N ALA A 26 16.57 -9.34 42.63
CA ALA A 26 17.08 -9.35 44.01
C ALA A 26 15.99 -9.46 45.09
N THR A 27 14.76 -9.02 44.80
CA THR A 27 13.69 -8.84 45.79
C THR A 27 12.50 -9.76 45.59
N GLY A 28 12.48 -10.56 44.52
CA GLY A 28 11.34 -11.43 44.20
C GLY A 28 11.64 -12.54 43.21
N TRP A 29 10.57 -13.21 42.78
CA TRP A 29 10.60 -14.29 41.80
C TRP A 29 9.73 -13.92 40.60
N GLY A 30 10.21 -14.20 39.38
CA GLY A 30 9.50 -13.94 38.12
C GLY A 30 10.20 -12.94 37.20
N PRO A 31 9.57 -12.58 36.07
CA PRO A 31 10.11 -11.61 35.11
C PRO A 31 10.34 -10.26 35.78
N CYS A 32 11.54 -9.68 35.61
CA CYS A 32 11.85 -8.35 36.16
C CYS A 32 11.72 -7.24 35.11
N ASP A 33 12.01 -7.55 33.84
CA ASP A 33 12.03 -6.57 32.75
C ASP A 33 11.30 -7.07 31.51
N MET A 34 10.72 -6.12 30.77
CA MET A 34 10.16 -6.40 29.45
C MET A 34 11.30 -6.71 28.47
N PRO A 35 11.21 -7.80 27.69
CA PRO A 35 12.22 -8.12 26.68
C PRO A 35 12.46 -6.94 25.73
N GLU A 36 13.74 -6.63 25.45
CA GLU A 36 14.14 -5.48 24.62
C GLU A 36 13.44 -5.48 23.25
N GLN A 37 13.26 -6.66 22.67
CA GLN A 37 12.57 -6.89 21.38
C GLN A 37 11.16 -6.30 21.29
N PHE A 38 10.45 -6.11 22.42
CA PHE A 38 9.08 -5.59 22.45
C PHE A 38 8.94 -4.25 23.18
N LYS A 39 10.06 -3.67 23.66
CA LYS A 39 10.02 -2.48 24.51
C LYS A 39 9.45 -1.25 23.78
N ASP A 40 9.80 -1.10 22.52
CA ASP A 40 9.49 0.10 21.72
C ASP A 40 8.38 -0.14 20.68
N MET A 41 7.63 -1.25 20.81
CA MET A 41 6.56 -1.63 19.89
C MET A 41 5.22 -1.68 20.64
N PRO A 42 4.16 -1.00 20.16
CA PRO A 42 2.81 -1.19 20.71
C PRO A 42 2.38 -2.66 20.63
N TYR A 43 2.04 -3.24 21.78
CA TYR A 43 1.60 -4.64 21.83
C TYR A 43 0.24 -4.79 21.14
N GLN A 44 0.14 -5.75 20.22
CA GLN A 44 -1.13 -6.20 19.66
C GLN A 44 -1.09 -7.72 19.47
N PRO A 45 -2.03 -8.47 20.07
CA PRO A 45 -2.07 -9.92 19.92
C PRO A 45 -2.45 -10.31 18.50
N PHE A 46 -1.87 -11.42 18.02
CA PHE A 46 -2.19 -11.99 16.71
C PHE A 46 -1.95 -13.50 16.72
N SER A 47 -2.56 -14.22 15.78
CA SER A 47 -2.32 -15.64 15.54
C SER A 47 -1.69 -15.85 14.16
N LYS A 48 -0.56 -16.55 14.11
CA LYS A 48 0.10 -16.90 12.84
C LYS A 48 -0.73 -17.86 11.96
N GLY A 49 -1.73 -18.52 12.55
CA GLY A 49 -2.64 -19.41 11.85
C GLY A 49 -3.84 -18.70 11.20
N ASP A 50 -4.00 -17.39 11.44
CA ASP A 50 -5.12 -16.64 10.88
C ASP A 50 -5.01 -16.55 9.35
N ARG A 51 -6.15 -16.66 8.67
CA ARG A 51 -6.20 -16.63 7.21
C ARG A 51 -5.83 -15.23 6.72
N LEU A 52 -4.92 -15.16 5.75
CA LEU A 52 -4.51 -13.92 5.08
C LEU A 52 -5.22 -13.75 3.72
N GLY A 53 -5.21 -12.52 3.19
CA GLY A 53 -5.72 -12.21 1.84
C GLY A 53 -7.07 -11.49 1.80
N LYS A 54 -7.45 -10.77 2.87
CA LYS A 54 -8.60 -9.86 2.81
C LYS A 54 -8.23 -8.62 1.99
N ILE A 55 -9.04 -8.31 0.98
CA ILE A 55 -8.92 -7.07 0.20
C ILE A 55 -9.61 -5.92 0.94
N SER A 56 -9.23 -4.68 0.63
CA SER A 56 -9.92 -3.46 1.02
C SER A 56 -10.44 -2.77 -0.25
N ASP A 57 -11.72 -2.37 -0.25
CA ASP A 57 -12.38 -1.73 -1.39
C ASP A 57 -13.18 -0.51 -0.88
N TRP A 58 -12.82 0.68 -1.37
CA TRP A 58 -13.47 1.95 -1.02
C TRP A 58 -14.82 2.14 -1.73
N THR A 59 -15.08 1.40 -2.80
CA THR A 59 -16.37 1.42 -3.52
C THR A 59 -17.42 0.48 -2.91
N GLY A 60 -16.98 -0.46 -2.07
CA GLY A 60 -17.83 -1.46 -1.41
C GLY A 60 -18.38 -2.57 -2.31
N ALA A 61 -18.03 -2.60 -3.60
CA ALA A 61 -18.54 -3.58 -4.55
C ALA A 61 -18.05 -5.01 -4.28
N ALA A 62 -16.85 -5.16 -3.71
CA ALA A 62 -16.18 -6.46 -3.56
C ALA A 62 -16.76 -7.39 -2.48
N PHE A 63 -17.64 -6.90 -1.59
CA PHE A 63 -18.09 -7.65 -0.40
C PHE A 63 -19.55 -8.13 -0.45
N GLN A 64 -20.08 -8.44 -1.63
CA GLN A 64 -21.48 -8.89 -1.79
C GLN A 64 -21.79 -10.14 -0.94
N ASP A 65 -20.81 -11.02 -0.75
CA ASP A 65 -20.98 -12.24 0.01
C ASP A 65 -20.26 -12.20 1.37
N LYS A 66 -21.06 -11.94 2.41
CA LYS A 66 -20.62 -11.82 3.80
C LYS A 66 -19.88 -13.06 4.33
N LYS A 67 -20.09 -14.23 3.71
CA LYS A 67 -19.43 -15.49 4.14
C LYS A 67 -17.91 -15.45 4.00
N TYR A 68 -17.37 -14.61 3.10
CA TYR A 68 -15.92 -14.49 2.93
C TYR A 68 -15.30 -13.56 3.98
N THR A 69 -16.01 -12.53 4.42
CA THR A 69 -15.52 -11.57 5.40
C THR A 69 -15.23 -12.23 6.75
N SER A 70 -16.09 -13.15 7.19
CA SER A 70 -15.92 -13.86 8.48
C SER A 70 -14.69 -14.76 8.53
N LYS A 71 -14.18 -15.23 7.38
CA LYS A 71 -13.01 -16.13 7.32
C LYS A 71 -11.69 -15.44 7.68
N TYR A 72 -11.67 -14.11 7.66
CA TYR A 72 -10.49 -13.29 7.93
C TYR A 72 -10.59 -12.56 9.29
N GLN A 73 -11.61 -12.88 10.10
CA GLN A 73 -11.71 -12.35 11.45
C GLN A 73 -10.81 -13.16 12.39
N SER A 74 -9.90 -12.48 13.09
CA SER A 74 -9.09 -13.09 14.14
C SER A 74 -9.94 -13.36 15.37
N GLN A 75 -9.82 -14.56 15.95
CA GLN A 75 -10.52 -14.93 17.19
C GLN A 75 -9.82 -14.37 18.43
N PHE A 76 -8.50 -14.16 18.37
CA PHE A 76 -7.65 -13.84 19.53
C PHE A 76 -7.02 -12.43 19.43
N GLY A 77 -7.14 -11.77 18.27
CA GLY A 77 -6.40 -10.55 17.91
C GLY A 77 -7.26 -9.33 17.62
N SER A 78 -8.33 -9.08 18.38
CA SER A 78 -9.16 -7.88 18.20
C SER A 78 -8.54 -6.67 18.88
N GLY A 79 -7.44 -6.16 18.33
CA GLY A 79 -6.79 -4.91 18.76
C GLY A 79 -6.80 -3.86 17.65
N SER A 80 -6.85 -2.59 18.05
CA SER A 80 -6.86 -1.42 17.15
C SER A 80 -5.62 -0.55 17.30
N GLN A 81 -4.52 -1.08 17.87
CA GLN A 81 -3.33 -0.31 18.22
C GLN A 81 -2.63 0.26 16.97
N TYR A 82 -2.76 -0.46 15.85
CA TYR A 82 -2.26 -0.05 14.54
C TYR A 82 -3.39 0.37 13.58
N ALA A 83 -4.56 0.76 14.11
CA ALA A 83 -5.69 1.20 13.30
C ALA A 83 -5.62 2.71 13.04
N TYR A 84 -6.05 3.11 11.84
CA TYR A 84 -6.25 4.49 11.47
C TYR A 84 -7.75 4.78 11.34
N TYR A 85 -8.21 5.91 11.87
CA TYR A 85 -9.60 6.35 11.81
C TYR A 85 -9.66 7.68 11.04
N HIS A 86 -10.39 7.70 9.93
CA HIS A 86 -10.70 8.92 9.18
C HIS A 86 -11.89 9.63 9.86
N GLU A 87 -11.69 10.88 10.32
CA GLU A 87 -12.73 11.66 11.00
C GLU A 87 -13.50 12.61 10.06
N GLU A 88 -12.98 12.89 8.86
CA GLU A 88 -13.53 13.89 7.93
C GLU A 88 -14.42 13.27 6.84
N ASP A 89 -15.47 14.00 6.46
CA ASP A 89 -16.38 13.61 5.36
C ASP A 89 -15.82 14.07 4.00
N GLU A 90 -15.16 13.13 3.32
CA GLU A 90 -14.53 13.30 2.00
C GLU A 90 -15.54 13.64 0.89
N SER A 91 -16.85 13.41 1.10
CA SER A 91 -17.90 13.70 0.12
C SER A 91 -18.21 15.19 -0.04
N SER A 92 -17.68 16.03 0.86
CA SER A 92 -17.88 17.48 0.85
C SER A 92 -17.00 18.22 -0.17
N PHE A 93 -15.87 17.62 -0.57
CA PHE A 93 -14.91 18.27 -1.46
C PHE A 93 -15.28 18.08 -2.94
N HIS A 94 -15.19 19.16 -3.70
CA HIS A 94 -15.43 19.16 -5.14
C HIS A 94 -14.14 19.51 -5.88
N LEU A 95 -13.79 18.74 -6.90
CA LEU A 95 -12.66 19.05 -7.77
C LEU A 95 -13.01 20.25 -8.67
N VAL A 96 -12.28 21.35 -8.51
CA VAL A 96 -12.43 22.54 -9.38
C VAL A 96 -11.73 22.27 -10.71
N ASP A 97 -12.47 22.41 -11.82
CA ASP A 97 -11.90 22.33 -13.16
C ASP A 97 -11.05 23.58 -13.46
N THR A 98 -9.74 23.40 -13.64
CA THR A 98 -8.79 24.46 -14.02
C THR A 98 -8.46 24.45 -15.50
N THR A 99 -9.07 23.56 -16.29
CA THR A 99 -8.80 23.47 -17.72
C THR A 99 -9.23 24.77 -18.40
N ARG A 100 -8.27 25.37 -19.12
CA ARG A 100 -8.59 26.50 -19.99
C ARG A 100 -9.43 25.98 -21.13
N VAL A 101 -10.73 26.25 -21.11
CA VAL A 101 -11.62 26.01 -22.26
C VAL A 101 -10.99 26.71 -23.47
N GLN A 102 -10.39 25.92 -24.37
CA GLN A 102 -9.92 26.39 -25.66
C GLN A 102 -11.16 26.85 -26.41
N LYS A 103 -11.45 28.16 -26.37
CA LYS A 103 -12.52 28.73 -27.18
C LYS A 103 -12.17 28.39 -28.63
N PRO A 104 -13.05 27.71 -29.38
CA PRO A 104 -12.80 27.46 -30.79
C PRO A 104 -12.47 28.82 -31.44
N PRO A 105 -11.40 28.89 -32.26
CA PRO A 105 -10.94 30.16 -32.80
C PRO A 105 -12.13 30.84 -33.44
N TYR A 106 -12.51 32.00 -32.90
CA TYR A 106 -13.61 32.82 -33.41
C TYR A 106 -13.49 32.85 -34.93
N GLN A 107 -14.38 32.15 -35.63
CA GLN A 107 -14.48 32.25 -37.08
C GLN A 107 -14.99 33.65 -37.38
N ARG A 108 -14.08 34.63 -37.36
CA ARG A 108 -14.32 35.96 -37.91
C ARG A 108 -14.72 35.75 -39.36
N GLY A 109 -15.95 36.17 -39.65
CA GLY A 109 -16.63 36.07 -40.93
C GLY A 109 -15.71 35.98 -42.13
N ARG A 110 -15.74 34.83 -42.79
CA ARG A 110 -15.54 34.77 -44.24
C ARG A 110 -16.90 34.71 -44.91
N PHE A 111 -17.61 35.84 -44.83
CA PHE A 111 -18.50 36.23 -45.91
C PHE A 111 -17.60 36.46 -47.14
N ARG A 112 -17.43 35.43 -47.98
CA ARG A 112 -17.04 35.62 -49.38
C ARG A 112 -18.25 35.37 -50.24
N GLN A 113 -18.98 36.46 -50.39
CA GLN A 113 -19.92 36.72 -51.44
C GLN A 113 -19.30 36.46 -52.82
N ASN A 114 -20.04 35.69 -53.61
CA ASN A 114 -20.12 35.76 -55.07
C ASN A 114 -18.99 35.13 -55.89
N GLN A 115 -19.42 34.44 -56.96
CA GLN A 115 -18.77 33.99 -58.21
C GLN A 115 -19.42 32.64 -58.56
N ARG A 116 -20.70 32.60 -58.96
CA ARG A 116 -21.11 32.80 -60.36
C ARG A 116 -20.20 32.02 -61.30
N ASN A 117 -20.36 30.70 -61.39
CA ASN A 117 -19.78 29.78 -62.40
C ASN A 117 -20.23 28.36 -62.00
N LEU A 118 -21.03 27.55 -62.70
CA LEU A 118 -21.24 27.31 -64.13
C LEU A 118 -22.62 26.60 -64.26
N ARG A 119 -23.57 27.17 -65.00
CA ARG A 119 -24.13 26.60 -66.23
C ARG A 119 -24.36 25.08 -66.24
N GLY A 120 -25.63 24.70 -66.07
CA GLY A 120 -26.39 23.96 -67.08
C GLY A 120 -25.83 22.66 -67.65
N ARG A 121 -26.40 21.54 -67.20
CA ARG A 121 -26.66 20.26 -67.91
C ARG A 121 -27.25 19.34 -66.83
N GLY A 122 -28.45 18.77 -66.89
CA GLY A 122 -29.30 18.36 -68.00
C GLY A 122 -29.80 16.95 -67.66
N GLY A 123 -31.11 16.70 -67.76
CA GLY A 123 -31.75 15.36 -67.71
C GLY A 123 -32.01 14.86 -66.29
N GLN A 124 -33.25 14.74 -65.78
CA GLN A 124 -34.40 13.93 -66.21
C GLN A 124 -34.22 12.41 -65.99
N ARG A 125 -35.25 11.82 -65.36
CA ARG A 125 -35.59 10.40 -65.09
C ARG A 125 -35.18 9.94 -63.68
N GLY A 126 -36.06 9.49 -62.79
CA GLY A 126 -37.40 8.92 -62.93
C GLY A 126 -37.39 7.50 -62.36
N GLY A 127 -38.21 7.23 -61.35
CA GLY A 127 -38.31 5.96 -60.62
C GLY A 127 -38.59 6.18 -59.14
#